data_AF-A0A2H9QG44-F1
#
_entry.id   AF-A0A2H9QG44-F1
#
_cell.length_a   1.000
_cell.length_b   1.000
_cell.length_c   1.000
_cell.angle_alpha   90.00
_cell.angle_beta   90.00
_cell.angle_gamma   90.00
#
_symmetry.space_group_name_H-M   'P 1'
#
loop_
_entity.id
_entity.type
_entity.pdbx_description
1 polymer ?
#
loop_
_entity_poly.entity_id
_entity_poly.type
_entity_poly.pdbx_seq_one_letter_code
_entity_poly.pdbx_strand_id
1 'polypeptide(L)'
;TRKRFAKGKLNIVERLINKLMRSGQGKRKLSGKYIRGKRSCGKKLQAMRIVEDAFLIIENETKQNPLQVLVKAIQNSAPREDITRVKKGGIAYTLSVDVAPLKRIDESLKNIALAAFSSSFNKKVDAAQTLAKELILASKNDSNSFSVKRKDEVERIAVSSR
;
A
#
# COMPACT_ATOMS: atom_id res chain seq x y z
N THR A 1 -8.23 -10.89 -17.96
CA THR A 1 -7.76 -9.54 -17.56
C THR A 1 -7.28 -8.65 -18.72
N ARG A 2 -7.63 -8.94 -19.99
CA ARG A 2 -7.09 -8.23 -21.18
C ARG A 2 -7.77 -6.89 -21.54
N LYS A 3 -8.76 -6.43 -20.75
CA LYS A 3 -9.48 -5.15 -20.96
C LYS A 3 -9.02 -4.08 -19.95
N ARG A 4 -8.95 -2.81 -20.36
CA ARG A 4 -8.36 -1.66 -19.62
C ARG A 4 -8.81 -1.55 -18.15
N PHE A 5 -10.08 -1.80 -17.85
CA PHE A 5 -10.67 -1.66 -16.52
C PHE A 5 -11.01 -2.97 -15.81
N ALA A 6 -10.50 -4.11 -16.30
CA ALA A 6 -10.82 -5.42 -15.73
C ALA A 6 -10.44 -5.55 -14.24
N LYS A 7 -9.45 -4.77 -13.77
CA LYS A 7 -9.02 -4.74 -12.36
C LYS A 7 -10.08 -4.18 -11.39
N GLY A 8 -11.02 -3.37 -11.89
CA GLY A 8 -12.10 -2.82 -11.06
C GLY A 8 -13.14 -3.86 -10.65
N LYS A 9 -13.23 -4.98 -11.38
CA LYS A 9 -14.15 -6.09 -11.07
C LYS A 9 -13.57 -7.13 -10.11
N LEU A 10 -12.30 -6.98 -9.71
CA LEU A 10 -11.63 -7.91 -8.81
C LEU A 10 -11.88 -7.56 -7.35
N ASN A 11 -11.97 -8.58 -6.50
CA ASN A 11 -12.12 -8.41 -5.06
C ASN A 11 -10.94 -7.64 -4.47
N ILE A 12 -11.22 -6.69 -3.58
CA ILE A 12 -10.20 -5.83 -2.96
C ILE A 12 -9.19 -6.67 -2.16
N VAL A 13 -9.67 -7.67 -1.43
CA VAL A 13 -8.83 -8.61 -0.67
C VAL A 13 -7.88 -9.37 -1.59
N GLU A 14 -8.38 -9.86 -2.73
CA GLU A 14 -7.53 -10.53 -3.72
C GLU A 14 -6.46 -9.58 -4.28
N ARG A 15 -6.81 -8.32 -4.54
CA ARG A 15 -5.84 -7.31 -4.96
C ARG A 15 -4.78 -7.09 -3.89
N LEU A 16 -5.14 -7.05 -2.61
CA LEU A 16 -4.19 -6.95 -1.49
C LEU A 16 -3.24 -8.16 -1.44
N ILE A 17 -3.77 -9.38 -1.50
CA ILE A 17 -3.00 -10.63 -1.54
C ILE A 17 -1.97 -10.59 -2.69
N ASN A 18 -2.40 -10.17 -3.88
CA ASN A 18 -1.52 -10.05 -5.04
C ASN A 18 -0.42 -8.98 -4.85
N LYS A 19 -0.68 -7.89 -4.09
CA LYS A 19 0.36 -6.89 -3.76
C LYS A 19 1.35 -7.40 -2.71
N LEU A 20 0.91 -8.29 -1.82
CA LEU A 20 1.78 -8.96 -0.84
C LEU A 20 2.74 -9.94 -1.52
N MET A 21 2.27 -10.68 -2.53
CA MET A 21 3.11 -11.65 -3.26
C MET A 21 4.18 -11.01 -4.16
N ARG A 22 4.24 -9.68 -4.27
CA ARG A 22 5.15 -9.01 -5.21
C ARG A 22 6.58 -8.98 -4.67
N SER A 23 7.55 -9.49 -5.44
CA SER A 23 8.97 -9.31 -5.10
C SER A 23 9.37 -7.83 -5.09
N GLY A 24 10.30 -7.50 -4.21
CA GLY A 24 10.92 -6.16 -4.20
C GLY A 24 10.19 -5.11 -3.37
N GLN A 25 9.28 -5.49 -2.46
CA GLN A 25 8.63 -4.55 -1.52
C GLN A 25 9.55 -4.04 -0.40
N GLY A 26 10.87 -4.09 -0.58
CA GLY A 26 11.78 -3.59 0.44
C GLY A 26 12.76 -2.56 -0.09
N LYS A 27 12.76 -1.44 0.63
CA LYS A 27 13.70 -0.30 0.75
C LYS A 27 14.44 0.27 -0.47
N ARG A 28 14.59 -0.38 -1.63
CA ARG A 28 15.26 0.24 -2.81
C ARG A 28 14.38 1.20 -3.60
N LYS A 29 13.06 1.21 -3.36
CA LYS A 29 12.18 2.25 -3.90
C LYS A 29 12.04 3.49 -3.02
N LEU A 30 12.63 3.51 -1.81
CA LEU A 30 12.65 4.68 -0.94
C LEU A 30 14.07 5.19 -0.65
N SER A 31 15.10 4.32 -0.66
CA SER A 31 16.49 4.70 -0.36
C SER A 31 17.52 3.61 -0.76
N GLY A 32 17.74 3.37 -2.05
CA GLY A 32 19.04 2.85 -2.54
C GLY A 32 19.52 1.40 -2.19
N LYS A 33 18.80 0.54 -1.43
CA LYS A 33 19.16 -0.90 -1.21
C LYS A 33 18.09 -1.96 -1.61
N TYR A 34 18.46 -2.96 -2.43
CA TYR A 34 17.58 -3.98 -3.09
C TYR A 34 17.19 -5.01 -2.05
N ILE A 35 15.96 -4.96 -1.54
CA ILE A 35 15.36 -6.13 -0.90
C ILE A 35 14.80 -7.01 -2.01
N ARG A 36 15.70 -7.69 -2.74
CA ARG A 36 15.33 -8.73 -3.71
C ARG A 36 15.08 -10.03 -2.94
N GLY A 37 13.91 -10.13 -2.30
CA GLY A 37 13.41 -11.39 -1.81
C GLY A 37 12.73 -12.16 -2.94
N LYS A 38 13.41 -13.16 -3.52
CA LYS A 38 12.82 -14.12 -4.50
C LYS A 38 11.77 -15.06 -3.86
N ARG A 39 11.57 -14.96 -2.53
CA ARG A 39 10.88 -15.95 -1.70
C ARG A 39 9.34 -15.86 -1.72
N SER A 40 8.75 -14.72 -2.07
CA SER A 40 7.29 -14.49 -1.96
C SER A 40 6.54 -14.49 -3.29
N CYS A 41 7.25 -14.48 -4.43
CA CYS A 41 6.62 -14.52 -5.76
C CYS A 41 5.85 -15.82 -5.97
N GLY A 42 4.62 -15.73 -6.47
CA GLY A 42 3.83 -16.90 -6.88
C GLY A 42 3.19 -17.69 -5.73
N LYS A 43 3.52 -17.39 -4.47
CA LYS A 43 2.99 -18.10 -3.28
C LYS A 43 1.65 -17.52 -2.81
N LYS A 44 0.60 -17.66 -3.62
CA LYS A 44 -0.73 -17.10 -3.30
C LYS A 44 -1.36 -17.72 -2.07
N LEU A 45 -1.22 -19.03 -1.89
CA LEU A 45 -1.73 -19.75 -0.73
C LEU A 45 -1.13 -19.24 0.58
N GLN A 46 0.19 -19.00 0.61
CA GLN A 46 0.85 -18.47 1.79
C GLN A 46 0.41 -17.02 2.08
N ALA A 47 0.28 -16.18 1.05
CA ALA A 47 -0.19 -14.81 1.21
C ALA A 47 -1.67 -14.72 1.65
N MET A 48 -2.50 -15.69 1.25
CA MET A 48 -3.89 -15.79 1.69
C MET A 48 -3.97 -16.08 3.18
N ARG A 49 -3.21 -17.06 3.68
CA ARG A 49 -3.11 -17.37 5.12
C ARG A 49 -2.69 -16.16 5.95
N ILE A 50 -1.67 -15.42 5.50
CA ILE A 50 -1.21 -14.20 6.19
C ILE A 50 -2.33 -13.16 6.31
N VAL A 51 -3.17 -13.02 5.28
CA VAL A 51 -4.29 -12.07 5.31
C VAL A 51 -5.43 -12.56 6.20
N GLU A 52 -5.71 -13.86 6.20
CA GLU A 52 -6.68 -14.50 7.11
C GLU A 52 -6.25 -14.29 8.58
N ASP A 53 -5.00 -14.63 8.91
CA ASP A 53 -4.43 -14.44 10.24
C ASP A 53 -4.47 -12.95 10.66
N ALA A 54 -4.17 -12.04 9.73
CA ALA A 54 -4.22 -10.61 10.01
C ALA A 54 -5.65 -10.13 10.29
N PHE A 55 -6.66 -10.66 9.59
CA PHE A 55 -8.05 -10.32 9.85
C PHE A 55 -8.55 -10.85 11.20
N LEU A 56 -8.12 -12.05 11.62
CA LEU A 56 -8.40 -12.56 12.96
C LEU A 56 -7.82 -11.65 14.04
N ILE A 57 -6.59 -11.17 13.86
CA ILE A 57 -5.96 -10.22 14.80
C ILE A 57 -6.75 -8.90 14.85
N ILE A 58 -7.17 -8.37 13.70
CA ILE A 58 -7.96 -7.12 13.64
C ILE A 58 -9.30 -7.29 14.36
N GLU A 59 -10.00 -8.39 14.12
CA GLU A 59 -11.28 -8.68 14.76
C GLU A 59 -11.13 -8.77 16.28
N ASN A 60 -10.08 -9.46 16.76
CA ASN A 60 -9.80 -9.57 18.19
C ASN A 60 -9.46 -8.22 18.85
N GLU A 61 -8.66 -7.38 18.19
CA GLU A 61 -8.22 -6.09 18.74
C GLU A 61 -9.30 -5.00 18.65
N THR A 62 -10.04 -4.94 17.54
CA THR A 62 -10.98 -3.85 17.25
C THR A 62 -12.44 -4.19 17.51
N LYS A 63 -12.78 -5.49 17.59
CA LYS A 63 -14.15 -6.01 17.68
C LYS A 63 -15.07 -5.51 16.55
N GLN A 64 -14.48 -5.11 15.43
CA GLN A 64 -15.18 -4.65 14.24
C GLN A 64 -14.92 -5.61 13.09
N ASN A 65 -15.81 -5.57 12.08
CA ASN A 65 -15.60 -6.36 10.88
C ASN A 65 -14.28 -5.97 10.20
N PRO A 66 -13.33 -6.90 10.01
CA PRO A 66 -12.01 -6.59 9.46
C PRO A 66 -12.08 -6.06 8.02
N LEU A 67 -13.13 -6.42 7.26
CA LEU A 67 -13.36 -5.88 5.92
C LEU A 67 -13.68 -4.38 5.94
N GLN A 68 -14.43 -3.92 6.95
CA GLN A 68 -14.74 -2.50 7.12
C GLN A 68 -13.47 -1.71 7.45
N VAL A 69 -12.62 -2.26 8.33
CA VAL A 69 -11.32 -1.68 8.68
C VAL A 69 -10.43 -1.57 7.45
N LEU A 70 -10.37 -2.62 6.64
CA LEU A 70 -9.60 -2.62 5.38
C LEU A 70 -10.08 -1.53 4.41
N VAL A 71 -11.39 -1.41 4.18
CA VAL A 71 -11.94 -0.40 3.27
C VAL A 71 -11.62 1.01 3.76
N LYS A 72 -11.79 1.27 5.06
CA LYS A 72 -11.47 2.57 5.67
C LYS A 72 -9.98 2.88 5.55
N ALA A 73 -9.11 1.90 5.82
CA ALA A 73 -7.66 2.05 5.65
C ALA A 73 -7.27 2.40 4.21
N ILE A 74 -7.92 1.78 3.21
CA ILE A 74 -7.67 2.06 1.78
C ILE A 74 -8.11 3.48 1.40
N GLN A 75 -9.27 3.93 1.89
CA GLN A 75 -9.77 5.29 1.64
C GLN A 75 -8.83 6.36 2.22
N ASN A 76 -8.35 6.11 3.43
CA ASN A 76 -7.47 7.00 4.17
C ASN A 76 -6.07 7.12 3.54
N SER A 77 -5.50 5.99 3.10
CA SER A 77 -4.15 5.91 2.51
C SER A 77 -4.08 6.24 1.02
N ALA A 78 -5.20 6.58 0.39
CA ALA A 78 -5.28 6.94 -1.03
C ALA A 78 -4.86 8.41 -1.28
N PRO A 79 -3.80 8.67 -2.08
CA PRO A 79 -3.41 10.04 -2.46
C PRO A 79 -4.40 10.66 -3.44
N ARG A 80 -4.73 11.94 -3.23
CA ARG A 80 -5.61 12.73 -4.09
C ARG A 80 -4.85 13.36 -5.24
N GLU A 81 -3.67 13.89 -4.94
CA GLU A 81 -2.73 14.54 -5.84
C GLU A 81 -1.41 13.77 -5.89
N ASP A 82 -0.75 13.79 -7.04
CA ASP A 82 0.58 13.19 -7.26
C ASP A 82 1.42 14.14 -8.11
N ILE A 83 2.73 13.94 -8.11
CA ILE A 83 3.66 14.74 -8.90
C ILE A 83 4.11 13.97 -10.13
N THR A 84 4.16 14.67 -11.26
CA THR A 84 4.73 14.12 -12.48
C THR A 84 5.83 15.02 -12.99
N ARG A 85 6.92 14.41 -13.44
CA ARG A 85 8.02 15.14 -14.07
C ARG A 85 7.75 15.25 -15.55
N VAL A 86 7.39 16.44 -16.02
CA VAL A 86 7.14 16.72 -17.43
C VAL A 86 8.36 17.42 -18.02
N LYS A 87 8.86 16.91 -19.14
CA LYS A 87 9.94 17.54 -19.90
C LYS A 87 9.35 18.36 -21.03
N LYS A 88 9.72 19.65 -21.11
CA LYS A 88 9.34 20.54 -22.21
C LYS A 88 10.56 21.37 -22.59
N GLY A 89 10.96 21.34 -23.87
CA GLY A 89 12.10 22.13 -24.36
C GLY A 89 13.44 21.80 -23.69
N GLY A 90 13.68 20.54 -23.32
CA GLY A 90 14.93 20.10 -22.68
C GLY A 90 14.99 20.32 -21.16
N ILE A 91 14.10 21.11 -20.57
CA ILE A 91 14.01 21.36 -19.13
C ILE A 91 12.94 20.46 -18.51
N ALA A 92 13.19 19.97 -17.29
CA ALA A 92 12.29 19.10 -16.56
C ALA A 92 11.60 19.85 -15.42
N TYR A 93 10.27 19.97 -15.49
CA TYR A 93 9.43 20.58 -14.47
C TYR A 93 8.69 19.50 -13.68
N THR A 94 8.45 19.74 -12.40
CA THR A 94 7.54 18.93 -11.58
C THR A 94 6.19 19.62 -11.56
N LEU A 95 5.16 18.94 -12.07
CA LEU A 95 3.79 19.44 -12.09
C LEU A 95 2.94 18.57 -11.17
N SER A 96 2.04 19.22 -10.43
CA SER A 96 0.97 18.55 -9.69
C SER A 96 -0.11 18.05 -10.64
N VAL A 97 -0.59 16.83 -10.39
CA VAL A 97 -1.60 16.15 -11.21
C VAL A 97 -2.58 15.39 -10.32
N ASP A 98 -3.86 15.44 -10.68
CA ASP A 98 -4.90 14.66 -10.01
C ASP A 98 -4.76 13.15 -10.24
N VAL A 99 -4.95 12.36 -9.18
CA VAL A 99 -4.83 10.91 -9.25
C VAL A 99 -6.16 10.26 -9.63
N ALA A 100 -6.15 9.45 -10.69
CA ALA A 100 -7.32 8.66 -11.09
C ALA A 100 -7.75 7.64 -10.00
N PRO A 101 -9.07 7.40 -9.78
CA PRO A 101 -9.55 6.54 -8.70
C PRO A 101 -8.98 5.12 -8.69
N LEU A 102 -8.82 4.51 -9.87
CA LEU A 102 -8.23 3.18 -9.99
C LEU A 102 -6.76 3.16 -9.52
N LYS A 103 -6.01 4.23 -9.84
CA LYS A 103 -4.61 4.41 -9.41
C LYS A 103 -4.54 4.64 -7.90
N ARG A 104 -5.45 5.42 -7.32
CA ARG A 104 -5.54 5.64 -5.86
C ARG A 104 -5.58 4.33 -5.08
N ILE A 105 -6.49 3.43 -5.46
CA ILE A 105 -6.62 2.10 -4.82
C ILE A 105 -5.37 1.24 -5.05
N ASP A 106 -4.77 1.32 -6.24
CA ASP A 106 -3.55 0.55 -6.53
C ASP A 106 -2.33 1.02 -5.74
N GLU A 107 -2.28 2.31 -5.38
CA GLU A 107 -1.20 2.92 -4.60
C GLU A 107 -1.37 2.73 -3.10
N SER A 108 -2.59 2.86 -2.57
CA SER A 108 -2.87 2.56 -1.16
C SER A 108 -2.53 1.10 -0.84
N LEU A 109 -3.06 0.14 -1.62
CA LEU A 109 -2.75 -1.28 -1.44
C LEU A 109 -1.25 -1.58 -1.58
N LYS A 110 -0.55 -0.85 -2.46
CA LYS A 110 0.91 -0.97 -2.63
C LYS A 110 1.65 -0.50 -1.38
N ASN A 111 1.26 0.64 -0.81
CA ASN A 111 1.93 1.23 0.35
C ASN A 111 1.65 0.42 1.63
N ILE A 112 0.41 -0.08 1.82
CA ILE A 112 0.06 -0.98 2.93
C ILE A 112 0.90 -2.26 2.87
N ALA A 113 0.97 -2.91 1.70
CA ALA A 113 1.79 -4.11 1.55
C ALA A 113 3.28 -3.83 1.81
N LEU A 114 3.79 -2.67 1.34
CA LEU A 114 5.17 -2.26 1.57
C LEU A 114 5.44 -2.03 3.07
N ALA A 115 4.51 -1.41 3.79
CA ALA A 115 4.62 -1.20 5.22
C ALA A 115 4.72 -2.51 5.99
N ALA A 116 3.84 -3.48 5.69
CA ALA A 116 3.85 -4.80 6.33
C ALA A 116 5.20 -5.51 6.16
N PHE A 117 5.80 -5.45 4.97
CA PHE A 117 7.13 -6.03 4.71
C PHE A 117 8.27 -5.23 5.32
N SER A 118 8.24 -3.90 5.23
CA SER A 118 9.30 -3.06 5.80
C SER A 118 9.37 -3.20 7.31
N SER A 119 8.23 -3.40 7.96
CA SER A 119 8.13 -3.55 9.41
C SER A 119 8.54 -4.94 9.89
N SER A 120 8.31 -6.00 9.10
CA SER A 120 8.72 -7.38 9.45
C SER A 120 10.15 -7.73 9.03
N PHE A 121 10.73 -7.01 8.07
CA PHE A 121 12.06 -7.32 7.54
C PHE A 121 13.14 -7.26 8.63
N ASN A 122 13.88 -8.37 8.80
CA ASN A 122 14.92 -8.57 9.82
C ASN A 122 14.47 -8.39 11.28
N LYS A 123 13.16 -8.43 11.55
CA LYS A 123 12.61 -8.41 12.91
C LYS A 123 11.95 -9.75 13.22
N LYS A 124 11.94 -10.14 14.49
CA LYS A 124 11.23 -11.33 14.99
C LYS A 124 9.73 -11.03 15.19
N VAL A 125 9.09 -10.42 14.19
CA VAL A 125 7.66 -10.08 14.22
C VAL A 125 7.00 -10.71 13.02
N ASP A 126 5.86 -11.36 13.26
CA ASP A 126 5.15 -12.04 12.18
C ASP A 126 4.50 -11.03 11.21
N ALA A 127 4.43 -11.42 9.94
CA ALA A 127 3.92 -10.58 8.87
C ALA A 127 2.41 -10.31 9.00
N ALA A 128 1.63 -11.26 9.55
CA ALA A 128 0.21 -11.04 9.79
C ALA A 128 -0.01 -9.96 10.85
N GLN A 129 0.79 -9.98 11.92
CA GLN A 129 0.71 -9.00 12.99
C GLN A 129 1.13 -7.58 12.54
N THR A 130 2.19 -7.46 11.72
CA THR A 130 2.57 -6.14 11.18
C THR A 130 1.52 -5.60 10.21
N LEU A 131 0.89 -6.47 9.41
CA LEU A 131 -0.19 -6.08 8.51
C LEU A 131 -1.43 -5.62 9.28
N ALA A 132 -1.84 -6.37 10.30
CA ALA A 132 -2.98 -6.01 11.15
C ALA A 132 -2.79 -4.63 11.81
N LYS A 133 -1.63 -4.42 12.44
CA LYS A 133 -1.28 -3.13 13.05
C LYS A 133 -1.32 -1.98 12.06
N GLU A 134 -0.75 -2.16 10.87
CA GLU A 134 -0.78 -1.12 9.82
C GLU A 134 -2.22 -0.81 9.37
N LEU A 135 -3.07 -1.83 9.17
CA LEU A 135 -4.46 -1.61 8.78
C LEU A 135 -5.26 -0.86 9.85
N ILE A 136 -5.06 -1.19 11.12
CA ILE A 136 -5.73 -0.51 12.24
C ILE A 136 -5.31 0.97 12.30
N LEU A 137 -4.00 1.25 12.23
CA LEU A 137 -3.49 2.62 12.26
C LEU A 137 -3.96 3.43 11.04
N ALA A 138 -3.90 2.83 9.84
CA ALA A 138 -4.36 3.48 8.61
C ALA A 138 -5.86 3.76 8.64
N SER A 139 -6.68 2.87 9.23
CA SER A 139 -8.13 3.09 9.37
C SER A 139 -8.49 4.26 10.27
N LYS A 140 -7.60 4.61 11.21
CA LYS A 140 -7.74 5.74 12.14
C LYS A 140 -7.16 7.06 11.60
N ASN A 141 -6.61 7.08 10.39
CA ASN A 141 -5.86 8.22 9.84
C ASN A 141 -4.66 8.62 10.74
N ASP A 142 -4.01 7.65 11.38
CA ASP A 142 -2.86 7.94 12.21
C ASP A 142 -1.59 8.11 11.35
N SER A 143 -0.88 9.22 11.57
CA SER A 143 0.41 9.56 10.96
C SER A 143 1.53 8.55 11.29
N ASN A 144 1.34 7.71 12.32
CA ASN A 144 2.23 6.60 12.63
C ASN A 144 2.20 5.50 11.57
N SER A 145 1.11 5.38 10.81
CA SER A 145 1.03 4.43 9.70
C SER A 145 1.93 4.88 8.55
N PHE A 146 2.71 3.95 8.00
CA PHE A 146 3.60 4.26 6.88
C PHE A 146 2.79 4.68 5.64
N SER A 147 1.63 4.05 5.43
CA SER A 147 0.76 4.28 4.29
C SER A 147 0.14 5.68 4.28
N VAL A 148 -0.34 6.19 5.41
CA VAL A 148 -0.87 7.58 5.54
C VAL A 148 0.28 8.59 5.45
N LYS A 149 1.38 8.35 6.17
CA LYS A 149 2.56 9.22 6.08
C LYS A 149 3.05 9.40 4.64
N ARG A 150 3.09 8.30 3.86
CA ARG A 150 3.54 8.36 2.47
C ARG A 150 2.58 9.12 1.57
N LYS A 151 1.27 9.04 1.84
CA LYS A 151 0.26 9.85 1.16
C LYS A 151 0.48 11.33 1.45
N ASP A 152 0.58 11.70 2.72
CA ASP A 152 0.70 13.11 3.14
C ASP A 152 2.01 13.74 2.62
N GLU A 153 3.10 12.97 2.57
CA GLU A 153 4.35 13.39 1.95
C GLU A 153 4.16 13.74 0.46
N VAL A 154 3.46 12.90 -0.30
CA VAL A 154 3.24 13.11 -1.74
C VAL A 154 2.30 14.29 -1.98
N GLU A 155 1.20 14.39 -1.23
CA GLU A 155 0.25 15.50 -1.35
C GLU A 155 0.91 16.84 -0.97
N ARG A 156 1.75 16.87 0.06
CA ARG A 156 2.50 18.08 0.43
C ARG A 156 3.44 18.55 -0.67
N ILE A 157 4.16 17.64 -1.30
CA ILE A 157 5.07 17.98 -2.42
C ILE A 157 4.26 18.41 -3.65
N ALA A 158 3.11 17.79 -3.90
CA ALA A 158 2.20 18.17 -4.98
C ALA A 158 1.68 19.60 -4.80
N VAL A 159 1.24 19.97 -3.59
CA VAL A 159 0.80 21.35 -3.29
C VAL A 159 1.93 22.36 -3.54
N SER A 160 3.17 22.01 -3.20
CA SER A 160 4.34 22.87 -3.46
C SER A 160 4.71 22.98 -4.95
N SER A 161 4.26 22.05 -5.78
CA SER A 161 4.56 21.97 -7.22
C SER A 161 3.38 22.41 -8.10
N ARG A 162 2.39 23.06 -7.48
CA ARG A 162 1.23 23.65 -8.16
C ARG A 162 1.61 24.94 -8.90
#